data_AF-A0A1N7QIK4-F1
#
_entry.id   AF-A0A1N7QIK4-F1
#
_cell.length_a   1.000
_cell.length_b   1.000
_cell.length_c   1.000
_cell.angle_alpha   90.00
_cell.angle_beta   90.00
_cell.angle_gamma   90.00
#
_symmetry.space_group_name_H-M   'P 1'
#
loop_
_entity.id
_entity.type
_entity.pdbx_description
1 polymer ?
#
loop_
_entity_poly.entity_id
_entity_poly.type
_entity_poly.pdbx_seq_one_letter_code
_entity_poly.pdbx_strand_id
1 'polypeptide(L)'
;MEAQYNFQMKPKSDKNDWEKVEIFSQFYCERTTAIRYAKSLSRKFKSEIRLTEGKEPFKTSGTYIYENNNYTTNIMANWCNNKVTFTGNREVLDKVSNVFQEMIEKETKGNIGQLPDFVKSKNGYFCEIYRSETDECSFHYETRWSPNIEALWIVANHYDVGFVLDYEESGCMVFGKTICENQILQDYFLNQCDFQDFIYNVDTDCYEFEGENYDYKEEIMRILLDRKINNNKQKIA
;
A
#
# COMPACT_ATOMS: atom_id res chain seq x y z
N MET A 1 1.71 4.83 22.40
CA MET A 1 2.95 5.56 22.74
C MET A 1 4.05 5.04 21.84
N GLU A 2 4.65 5.92 21.05
CA GLU A 2 5.67 5.54 20.08
C GLU A 2 7.01 5.24 20.76
N ALA A 3 7.66 4.17 20.33
CA ALA A 3 8.97 3.75 20.80
C ALA A 3 9.87 3.40 19.60
N GLN A 4 11.18 3.44 19.83
CA GLN A 4 12.14 2.96 18.83
C GLN A 4 12.08 1.42 18.78
N TYR A 5 11.87 0.87 17.59
CA TYR A 5 11.92 -0.56 17.31
C TYR A 5 13.02 -0.86 16.31
N ASN A 6 13.82 -1.88 16.61
CA ASN A 6 14.95 -2.33 15.79
C ASN A 6 14.63 -3.71 15.22
N PHE A 7 14.96 -3.89 13.96
CA PHE A 7 14.65 -5.10 13.21
C PHE A 7 15.94 -5.77 12.77
N GLN A 8 16.12 -7.01 13.21
CA GLN A 8 17.17 -7.90 12.75
C GLN A 8 16.49 -9.05 12.00
N MET A 9 17.12 -9.54 10.92
CA MET A 9 16.54 -10.56 10.06
C MET A 9 17.59 -11.58 9.68
N LYS A 10 17.23 -12.87 9.76
CA LYS A 10 18.04 -13.94 9.17
C LYS A 10 17.17 -15.10 8.70
N PRO A 11 17.65 -15.87 7.70
CA PRO A 11 16.98 -17.12 7.32
C PRO A 11 16.91 -18.08 8.51
N LYS A 12 15.85 -18.89 8.60
CA LYS A 12 15.70 -19.88 9.68
C LYS A 12 16.82 -20.94 9.69
N SER A 13 17.44 -21.18 8.53
CA SER A 13 18.61 -22.07 8.41
C SER A 13 19.88 -21.48 9.03
N ASP A 14 19.93 -20.18 9.27
CA ASP A 14 21.07 -19.49 9.86
C ASP A 14 21.09 -19.64 11.38
N LYS A 15 22.09 -20.37 11.86
CA LYS A 15 22.31 -20.67 13.28
C LYS A 15 23.23 -19.66 13.99
N ASN A 16 23.68 -18.61 13.31
CA ASN A 16 24.48 -17.56 13.94
C ASN A 16 23.71 -16.90 15.08
N ASP A 17 24.44 -16.50 16.11
CA ASP A 17 23.85 -15.82 17.26
C ASP A 17 23.22 -14.49 16.85
N TRP A 18 22.09 -14.11 17.44
CA TRP A 18 21.36 -12.91 17.04
C TRP A 18 22.16 -11.62 17.31
N GLU A 19 23.09 -11.68 18.25
CA GLU A 19 24.03 -10.64 18.65
C GLU A 19 25.06 -10.36 17.54
N LYS A 20 25.20 -11.27 16.57
CA LYS A 20 26.03 -11.11 15.38
C LYS A 20 25.23 -10.72 14.14
N VAL A 21 23.90 -10.69 14.23
CA VAL A 21 23.03 -10.29 13.11
C VAL A 21 22.88 -8.78 13.16
N GLU A 22 23.21 -8.11 12.06
CA GLU A 22 23.08 -6.66 11.97
C GLU A 22 21.61 -6.22 12.02
N ILE A 23 21.40 -5.03 12.58
CA ILE A 23 20.10 -4.36 12.52
C ILE A 23 19.97 -3.79 11.12
N PHE A 24 19.01 -4.30 10.36
CA PHE A 24 18.82 -3.86 8.98
C PHE A 24 17.89 -2.64 8.90
N SER A 25 17.04 -2.40 9.92
CA SER A 25 16.16 -1.23 9.96
C SER A 25 15.72 -0.84 11.38
N GLN A 26 15.36 0.43 11.55
CA GLN A 26 14.88 1.03 12.79
C GLN A 26 13.70 1.97 12.52
N PHE A 27 12.66 1.92 13.34
CA PHE A 27 11.48 2.77 13.21
C PHE A 27 11.04 3.32 14.57
N TYR A 28 10.44 4.52 14.57
CA TYR A 28 9.70 5.05 15.71
C TYR A 28 8.22 4.88 15.43
N CYS A 29 7.59 3.96 16.14
CA CYS A 29 6.17 3.67 15.95
C CYS A 29 5.59 2.99 17.19
N GLU A 30 4.29 2.72 17.19
CA GLU A 30 3.68 1.91 18.24
C GLU A 30 4.06 0.43 18.11
N ARG A 31 4.06 -0.28 19.25
CA ARG A 31 4.42 -1.71 19.33
C ARG A 31 3.67 -2.59 18.34
N THR A 32 2.38 -2.34 18.18
CA THR A 32 1.49 -3.09 17.27
C THR A 32 1.90 -2.92 15.81
N THR A 33 2.24 -1.69 15.40
CA THR A 33 2.77 -1.38 14.06
C THR A 33 4.10 -2.08 13.82
N ALA A 34 5.01 -2.05 14.81
CA ALA A 34 6.29 -2.73 14.72
C ALA A 34 6.13 -4.26 14.56
N ILE A 35 5.22 -4.88 15.32
CA ILE A 35 4.90 -6.31 15.21
C ILE A 35 4.32 -6.64 13.83
N ARG A 36 3.41 -5.82 13.29
CA ARG A 36 2.84 -6.05 11.95
C ARG A 36 3.89 -5.97 10.86
N TYR A 37 4.79 -4.98 10.95
CA TYR A 37 5.89 -4.85 10.00
C TYR A 37 6.82 -6.08 10.07
N ALA A 38 7.17 -6.54 11.28
CA ALA A 38 7.95 -7.77 11.47
C ALA A 38 7.25 -9.00 10.86
N LYS A 39 5.94 -9.16 11.03
CA LYS A 39 5.17 -10.24 10.39
C LYS A 39 5.15 -10.14 8.87
N SER A 40 5.02 -8.92 8.32
CA SER A 40 5.08 -8.67 6.88
C SER A 40 6.45 -9.07 6.31
N LEU A 41 7.53 -8.63 6.95
CA LEU A 41 8.90 -8.97 6.60
C LEU A 41 9.16 -10.47 6.67
N SER A 42 8.71 -11.12 7.75
CA SER A 42 8.87 -12.56 7.92
C SER A 42 8.21 -13.34 6.78
N ARG A 43 6.98 -12.97 6.39
CA ARG A 43 6.26 -13.57 5.26
C ARG A 43 6.96 -13.30 3.92
N LYS A 44 7.33 -12.03 3.67
CA LYS A 44 7.95 -11.60 2.40
C LYS A 44 9.30 -12.25 2.15
N PHE A 45 10.14 -12.35 3.18
CA PHE A 45 11.51 -12.83 3.07
C PHE A 45 11.71 -14.25 3.58
N LYS A 46 10.64 -14.95 3.99
CA LYS A 46 10.67 -16.29 4.58
C LYS A 46 11.75 -16.42 5.66
N SER A 47 11.88 -15.37 6.46
CA SER A 47 12.97 -15.18 7.41
C SER A 47 12.42 -15.00 8.82
N GLU A 48 13.23 -15.35 9.81
CA GLU A 48 12.93 -15.02 11.20
C GLU A 48 13.32 -13.57 11.43
N ILE A 49 12.47 -12.85 12.17
CA ILE A 49 12.68 -11.45 12.53
C ILE A 49 12.82 -11.36 14.04
N ARG A 50 13.89 -10.74 14.52
CA ARG A 50 14.03 -10.31 15.92
C ARG A 50 13.69 -8.82 15.99
N LEU A 51 12.67 -8.52 16.78
CA LEU A 51 12.20 -7.17 17.07
C LEU A 51 12.63 -6.76 18.48
N THR A 52 13.39 -5.69 18.64
CA THR A 52 13.82 -5.17 19.96
C THR A 52 13.39 -3.72 20.13
N GLU A 53 12.94 -3.38 21.34
CA GLU A 53 12.48 -2.03 21.69
C GLU A 53 13.61 -1.26 22.39
N GLY A 54 13.76 0.02 22.06
CA GLY A 54 14.71 0.94 22.70
C GLY A 54 16.04 1.12 21.94
N LYS A 55 16.96 1.86 22.57
CA LYS A 55 18.22 2.31 21.95
C LYS A 55 19.37 1.30 22.03
N GLU A 56 19.25 0.27 22.87
CA GLU A 56 20.28 -0.75 23.09
C GLU A 56 19.81 -2.15 22.66
N PRO A 57 19.55 -2.37 21.36
CA PRO A 57 18.91 -3.58 20.83
C PRO A 57 19.61 -4.90 21.18
N PHE A 58 20.94 -4.89 21.34
CA PHE A 58 21.74 -6.08 21.70
C PHE A 58 21.77 -6.37 23.20
N LYS A 59 21.28 -5.45 24.05
CA LYS A 59 21.18 -5.62 25.50
C LYS A 59 19.75 -5.89 25.97
N THR A 60 18.79 -5.91 25.04
CA THR A 60 17.36 -6.06 25.32
C THR A 60 16.83 -7.36 24.72
N SER A 61 15.96 -8.03 25.48
CA SER A 61 15.26 -9.23 25.01
C SER A 61 14.38 -8.91 23.81
N GLY A 62 14.57 -9.66 22.72
CA GLY A 62 13.80 -9.49 21.49
C GLY A 62 12.49 -10.29 21.49
N THR A 63 11.52 -9.80 20.71
CA THR A 63 10.38 -10.59 20.25
C THR A 63 10.76 -11.26 18.93
N TYR A 64 10.69 -12.59 18.89
CA TYR A 64 11.06 -13.38 17.71
C TYR A 64 9.80 -13.75 16.93
N ILE A 65 9.77 -13.39 15.66
CA ILE A 65 8.62 -13.54 14.79
C ILE A 65 9.05 -14.34 13.57
N TYR A 66 8.41 -15.49 13.41
CA TYR A 66 8.55 -16.32 12.22
C TYR A 66 7.17 -16.82 11.81
N GLU A 67 6.68 -16.31 10.69
CA GLU A 67 5.40 -16.72 10.12
C GLU A 67 5.63 -17.98 9.28
N ASN A 68 5.32 -19.14 9.87
CA ASN A 68 5.47 -20.44 9.22
C ASN A 68 4.18 -20.81 8.51
N ASN A 69 4.17 -20.73 7.17
CA ASN A 69 3.04 -21.20 6.36
C ASN A 69 2.99 -22.74 6.35
N ASN A 70 2.66 -23.36 7.48
CA ASN A 70 2.26 -24.78 7.53
C ASN A 70 0.77 -24.97 7.23
N TYR A 71 0.08 -23.90 6.86
CA TYR A 71 -1.15 -23.99 6.12
C TYR A 71 -0.79 -23.83 4.64
N THR A 72 -0.89 -24.91 3.87
CA THR A 72 -1.34 -24.83 2.47
C THR A 72 -2.81 -24.39 2.49
N THR A 73 -3.07 -23.19 2.99
CA THR A 73 -4.13 -22.38 2.44
C THR A 73 -3.52 -21.78 1.18
N ASN A 74 -4.24 -21.85 0.06
CA ASN A 74 -4.05 -20.84 -0.98
C ASN A 74 -4.08 -19.49 -0.26
N ILE A 75 -2.93 -18.85 -0.07
CA ILE A 75 -2.90 -17.48 0.40
C ILE A 75 -3.43 -16.72 -0.80
N MET A 76 -4.75 -16.55 -0.84
CA MET A 76 -5.37 -15.62 -1.77
C MET A 76 -4.61 -14.32 -1.58
N ALA A 77 -3.95 -13.84 -2.63
CA ALA A 77 -3.40 -12.51 -2.58
C ALA A 77 -4.58 -11.60 -2.24
N ASN A 78 -4.49 -10.83 -1.17
CA ASN A 78 -5.42 -9.74 -1.01
C ASN A 78 -5.22 -8.80 -2.20
N TRP A 79 -6.33 -8.41 -2.83
CA TRP A 79 -6.32 -7.52 -3.97
C TRP A 79 -6.47 -6.10 -3.49
N CYS A 80 -5.46 -5.30 -3.83
CA CYS A 80 -5.55 -3.85 -3.68
C CYS A 80 -6.28 -3.33 -4.90
N ASN A 81 -7.43 -2.71 -4.66
CA ASN A 81 -8.21 -1.97 -5.64
C ASN A 81 -7.51 -0.64 -5.91
N ASN A 82 -7.44 -0.26 -7.17
CA ASN A 82 -6.81 0.96 -7.61
C ASN A 82 -7.71 1.67 -8.63
N LYS A 83 -7.75 2.99 -8.54
CA LYS A 83 -8.27 3.89 -9.57
C LYS A 83 -7.22 4.94 -9.85
N VAL A 84 -6.65 4.91 -11.05
CA VAL A 84 -5.73 5.96 -11.51
C VAL A 84 -6.43 6.89 -12.48
N THR A 85 -6.18 8.18 -12.35
CA THR A 85 -6.58 9.24 -13.29
C THR A 85 -5.35 10.02 -13.71
N PHE A 86 -5.01 9.99 -14.99
CA PHE A 86 -3.88 10.74 -15.54
C PHE A 86 -4.28 12.17 -15.91
N THR A 87 -3.35 13.10 -15.77
CA THR A 87 -3.53 14.52 -16.10
C THR A 87 -2.40 15.00 -17.01
N GLY A 88 -2.74 15.78 -18.03
CA GLY A 88 -1.78 16.22 -19.03
C GLY A 88 -2.48 16.81 -20.25
N ASN A 89 -1.72 17.10 -21.30
CA ASN A 89 -2.32 17.51 -22.56
C ASN A 89 -2.98 16.32 -23.28
N ARG A 90 -3.99 16.61 -24.12
CA ARG A 90 -4.80 15.58 -24.79
C ARG A 90 -3.97 14.60 -25.63
N GLU A 91 -3.01 15.09 -26.41
CA GLU A 91 -2.19 14.25 -27.29
C GLU A 91 -1.38 13.21 -26.50
N VAL A 92 -0.86 13.61 -25.34
CA VAL A 92 -0.10 12.73 -24.45
C VAL A 92 -1.04 11.78 -23.70
N LEU A 93 -2.21 12.25 -23.25
CA LEU A 93 -3.21 11.39 -22.61
C LEU A 93 -3.74 10.32 -23.56
N ASP A 94 -3.85 10.60 -24.86
CA ASP A 94 -4.19 9.59 -25.88
C ASP A 94 -3.11 8.49 -25.95
N LYS A 95 -1.83 8.85 -25.85
CA LYS A 95 -0.72 7.88 -25.81
C LYS A 95 -0.78 7.01 -24.56
N VAL A 96 -1.01 7.60 -23.38
CA VAL A 96 -1.21 6.86 -22.13
C VAL A 96 -2.42 5.93 -22.24
N SER A 97 -3.53 6.42 -22.79
CA SER A 97 -4.75 5.63 -22.95
C SER A 97 -4.54 4.44 -23.89
N ASN A 98 -3.73 4.59 -24.95
CA ASN A 98 -3.38 3.48 -25.84
C ASN A 98 -2.57 2.40 -25.12
N VAL A 99 -1.63 2.76 -24.24
CA VAL A 99 -0.88 1.77 -23.43
C VAL A 99 -1.82 0.94 -22.56
N PHE A 100 -2.75 1.58 -21.85
CA PHE A 100 -3.72 0.86 -21.03
C PHE A 100 -4.69 0.02 -21.87
N GLN A 101 -5.10 0.52 -23.03
CA GLN A 101 -5.93 -0.25 -23.96
C GLN A 101 -5.22 -1.52 -24.45
N GLU A 102 -3.93 -1.43 -24.82
CA GLU A 102 -3.13 -2.60 -25.19
C GLU A 102 -3.01 -3.61 -24.04
N MET A 103 -2.84 -3.14 -22.80
CA MET A 103 -2.82 -4.01 -21.62
C MET A 103 -4.17 -4.72 -21.43
N ILE A 104 -5.29 -4.01 -21.52
CA ILE A 104 -6.65 -4.59 -21.44
C ILE A 104 -6.85 -5.69 -22.51
N GLU A 105 -6.40 -5.43 -23.73
CA GLU A 105 -6.50 -6.41 -24.83
C GLU A 105 -5.60 -7.64 -24.62
N LYS A 106 -4.39 -7.45 -24.10
CA LYS A 106 -3.47 -8.54 -23.74
C LYS A 106 -4.09 -9.40 -22.63
N GLU A 107 -4.68 -8.78 -21.62
CA GLU A 107 -5.36 -9.49 -20.52
C GLU A 107 -6.55 -10.32 -21.01
N THR A 108 -7.39 -9.74 -21.87
CA THR A 108 -8.54 -10.43 -22.48
C THR A 108 -8.14 -11.67 -23.29
N LYS A 109 -6.92 -11.68 -23.85
CA LYS A 109 -6.37 -12.82 -24.61
C LYS A 109 -5.76 -13.91 -23.71
N GLY A 110 -5.90 -13.80 -22.40
CA GLY A 110 -5.44 -14.79 -21.43
C GLY A 110 -4.05 -14.51 -20.83
N ASN A 111 -3.47 -13.34 -21.10
CA ASN A 111 -2.23 -12.91 -20.46
C ASN A 111 -2.55 -12.19 -19.15
N ILE A 112 -2.63 -12.92 -18.04
CA ILE A 112 -3.05 -12.34 -16.75
C ILE A 112 -1.92 -11.49 -16.17
N GLY A 113 -2.26 -10.28 -15.71
CA GLY A 113 -1.30 -9.36 -15.11
C GLY A 113 -0.43 -8.67 -16.16
N GLN A 114 -0.61 -7.36 -16.31
CA GLN A 114 0.06 -6.58 -17.33
C GLN A 114 1.01 -5.56 -16.72
N LEU A 115 2.05 -5.23 -17.48
CA LEU A 115 2.90 -4.07 -17.28
C LEU A 115 3.16 -3.45 -18.66
N PRO A 116 3.30 -2.13 -18.77
CA PRO A 116 3.80 -1.52 -19.98
C PRO A 116 5.18 -2.06 -20.32
N ASP A 117 5.48 -2.28 -21.61
CA ASP A 117 6.73 -2.93 -22.05
C ASP A 117 8.00 -2.17 -21.61
N PHE A 118 7.89 -0.86 -21.35
CA PHE A 118 8.97 -0.02 -20.84
C PHE A 118 9.14 -0.07 -19.31
N VAL A 119 8.21 -0.68 -18.56
CA VAL A 119 8.30 -0.86 -17.10
C VAL A 119 9.00 -2.18 -16.80
N LYS A 120 10.25 -2.12 -16.34
CA LYS A 120 11.10 -3.30 -16.04
C LYS A 120 10.91 -3.85 -14.60
N SER A 121 9.71 -3.74 -14.05
CA SER A 121 9.41 -4.26 -12.72
C SER A 121 9.12 -5.77 -12.76
N LYS A 122 9.46 -6.49 -11.67
CA LYS A 122 9.06 -7.89 -11.46
C LYS A 122 7.75 -8.02 -10.66
N ASN A 123 7.19 -6.91 -10.19
CA ASN A 123 6.02 -6.83 -9.31
C ASN A 123 5.10 -5.67 -9.73
N GLY A 124 3.91 -5.58 -9.13
CA GLY A 124 2.99 -4.47 -9.37
C GLY A 124 2.26 -4.54 -10.71
N TYR A 125 2.04 -5.76 -11.21
CA TYR A 125 1.23 -6.01 -12.39
C TYR A 125 -0.19 -5.48 -12.19
N PHE A 126 -0.71 -4.84 -13.22
CA PHE A 126 -2.09 -4.42 -13.34
C PHE A 126 -2.93 -5.64 -13.71
N CYS A 127 -3.94 -5.98 -12.92
CA CYS A 127 -4.87 -7.06 -13.18
C CYS A 127 -6.30 -6.52 -13.27
N GLU A 128 -7.19 -7.24 -13.96
CA GLU A 128 -8.61 -6.90 -14.10
C GLU A 128 -8.82 -5.43 -14.51
N ILE A 129 -8.07 -5.01 -15.53
CA ILE A 129 -8.01 -3.60 -15.94
C ILE A 129 -9.28 -3.25 -16.69
N TYR A 130 -9.92 -2.14 -16.31
CA TYR A 130 -10.98 -1.54 -17.09
C TYR A 130 -10.93 -0.02 -17.06
N ARG A 131 -11.44 0.60 -18.12
CA ARG A 131 -11.51 2.06 -18.22
C ARG A 131 -12.70 2.58 -17.43
N SER A 132 -12.52 3.72 -16.75
CA SER A 132 -13.64 4.46 -16.16
C SER A 132 -14.60 4.95 -17.25
N GLU A 133 -15.90 4.84 -17.01
CA GLU A 133 -16.93 5.34 -17.91
C GLU A 133 -17.14 6.85 -17.78
N THR A 134 -16.76 7.43 -16.64
CA THR A 134 -17.08 8.82 -16.27
C THR A 134 -15.90 9.76 -16.41
N ASP A 135 -14.68 9.27 -16.21
CA ASP A 135 -13.49 10.10 -16.09
C ASP A 135 -12.53 9.91 -17.28
N GLU A 136 -12.02 11.02 -17.82
CA GLU A 136 -11.03 10.98 -18.91
C GLU A 136 -9.72 10.35 -18.43
N CYS A 137 -9.07 9.58 -19.31
CA CYS A 137 -7.80 8.88 -19.06
C CYS A 137 -7.72 8.23 -17.66
N SER A 138 -8.79 7.55 -17.26
CA SER A 138 -8.93 6.94 -15.94
C SER A 138 -9.18 5.44 -16.04
N PHE A 139 -8.51 4.68 -15.18
CA PHE A 139 -8.51 3.22 -15.22
C PHE A 139 -8.64 2.65 -13.81
N HIS A 140 -9.46 1.62 -13.69
CA HIS A 140 -9.57 0.78 -12.52
C HIS A 140 -8.81 -0.52 -12.77
N TYR A 141 -8.18 -1.03 -11.73
CA TYR A 141 -7.43 -2.29 -11.78
C TYR A 141 -7.12 -2.79 -10.37
N GLU A 142 -6.73 -4.05 -10.30
CA GLU A 142 -6.25 -4.68 -9.09
C GLU A 142 -4.74 -4.92 -9.12
N THR A 143 -4.14 -4.96 -7.94
CA THR A 143 -2.75 -5.34 -7.72
C THR A 143 -2.67 -6.25 -6.50
N ARG A 144 -1.64 -7.08 -6.42
CA ARG A 144 -1.46 -7.92 -5.24
C ARG A 144 -0.88 -7.10 -4.08
N TRP A 145 -1.55 -7.16 -2.93
CA TRP A 145 -1.13 -6.65 -1.61
C TRP A 145 -0.96 -5.14 -1.43
N SER A 146 -0.63 -4.39 -2.48
CA SER A 146 -0.30 -2.96 -2.36
C SER A 146 -0.40 -2.26 -3.70
N PRO A 147 -0.68 -0.94 -3.73
CA PRO A 147 -0.70 -0.17 -4.97
C PRO A 147 0.66 -0.23 -5.69
N ASN A 148 0.62 -0.20 -7.02
CA ASN A 148 1.81 -0.24 -7.87
C ASN A 148 2.33 1.17 -8.23
N ILE A 149 2.50 2.02 -7.21
CA ILE A 149 2.87 3.44 -7.34
C ILE A 149 4.11 3.65 -8.22
N GLU A 150 5.14 2.81 -8.07
CA GLU A 150 6.37 2.89 -8.88
C GLU A 150 6.10 2.68 -10.37
N ALA A 151 5.22 1.73 -10.73
CA ALA A 151 4.87 1.48 -12.13
C ALA A 151 4.13 2.68 -12.73
N LEU A 152 3.19 3.28 -11.99
CA LEU A 152 2.52 4.51 -12.41
C LEU A 152 3.48 5.68 -12.54
N TRP A 153 4.42 5.84 -11.61
CA TRP A 153 5.43 6.89 -11.68
C TRP A 153 6.33 6.73 -12.91
N ILE A 154 6.70 5.50 -13.30
CA ILE A 154 7.45 5.27 -14.55
C ILE A 154 6.61 5.66 -15.77
N VAL A 155 5.32 5.31 -15.81
CA VAL A 155 4.40 5.75 -16.89
C VAL A 155 4.32 7.28 -16.94
N ALA A 156 4.17 7.91 -15.77
CA ALA A 156 4.08 9.36 -15.64
C ALA A 156 5.32 10.08 -16.18
N ASN A 157 6.51 9.60 -15.82
CA ASN A 157 7.77 10.16 -16.33
C ASN A 157 8.00 9.87 -17.81
N HIS A 158 7.58 8.69 -18.29
CA HIS A 158 7.77 8.32 -19.69
C HIS A 158 6.98 9.25 -20.64
N TYR A 159 5.79 9.66 -20.22
CA TYR A 159 4.89 10.50 -21.03
C TYR A 159 4.86 11.96 -20.61
N ASP A 160 5.53 12.34 -19.52
CA ASP A 160 5.46 13.68 -18.91
C ASP A 160 4.01 14.09 -18.55
N VAL A 161 3.36 13.22 -17.76
CA VAL A 161 2.00 13.42 -17.23
C VAL A 161 1.99 13.41 -15.70
N GLY A 162 0.98 14.03 -15.12
CA GLY A 162 0.62 13.81 -13.72
C GLY A 162 -0.35 12.64 -13.55
N PHE A 163 -0.56 12.20 -12.32
CA PHE A 163 -1.65 11.28 -12.00
C PHE A 163 -2.15 11.45 -10.56
N VAL A 164 -3.40 11.08 -10.35
CA VAL A 164 -3.97 10.80 -9.03
C VAL A 164 -4.31 9.31 -8.99
N LEU A 165 -3.81 8.60 -7.98
CA LEU A 165 -4.13 7.22 -7.71
C LEU A 165 -4.91 7.18 -6.39
N ASP A 166 -6.13 6.68 -6.42
CA ASP A 166 -6.88 6.24 -5.24
C ASP A 166 -6.72 4.73 -5.09
N TYR A 167 -6.44 4.25 -3.88
CA TYR A 167 -6.23 2.83 -3.65
C TYR A 167 -6.79 2.34 -2.31
N GLU A 168 -7.25 1.09 -2.30
CA GLU A 168 -7.74 0.42 -1.11
C GLU A 168 -7.32 -1.06 -1.09
N GLU A 169 -6.75 -1.51 0.02
CA GLU A 169 -6.55 -2.93 0.33
C GLU A 169 -7.27 -3.22 1.66
N SER A 170 -8.55 -3.59 1.55
CA SER A 170 -9.44 -3.75 2.70
C SER A 170 -8.97 -4.86 3.66
N GLY A 171 -8.29 -5.89 3.16
CA GLY A 171 -7.76 -7.00 3.96
C GLY A 171 -6.59 -6.60 4.85
N CYS A 172 -5.89 -5.51 4.54
CA CYS A 172 -4.85 -4.93 5.39
C CYS A 172 -5.25 -3.58 6.01
N MET A 173 -6.49 -3.13 5.84
CA MET A 173 -6.96 -1.80 6.25
C MET A 173 -6.02 -0.70 5.73
N VAL A 174 -5.75 -0.73 4.43
CA VAL A 174 -4.99 0.32 3.76
C VAL A 174 -5.95 1.07 2.85
N PHE A 175 -5.99 2.39 3.00
CA PHE A 175 -6.78 3.27 2.15
C PHE A 175 -5.96 4.52 1.88
N GLY A 176 -5.75 4.90 0.63
CA GLY A 176 -4.83 5.98 0.34
C GLY A 176 -5.03 6.64 -1.02
N LYS A 177 -4.29 7.75 -1.17
CA LYS A 177 -4.24 8.56 -2.36
C LYS A 177 -2.79 8.95 -2.62
N THR A 178 -2.30 8.63 -3.81
CA THR A 178 -1.02 9.13 -4.32
C THR A 178 -1.28 10.20 -5.37
N ILE A 179 -0.57 11.32 -5.26
CA ILE A 179 -0.63 12.43 -6.21
C ILE A 179 0.76 12.59 -6.81
N CYS A 180 0.84 12.58 -8.13
CA CYS A 180 2.04 12.90 -8.89
C CYS A 180 1.76 14.13 -9.74
N GLU A 181 2.43 15.24 -9.45
CA GLU A 181 2.32 16.49 -10.20
C GLU A 181 3.73 17.06 -10.39
N ASN A 182 4.05 17.50 -11.62
CA ASN A 182 5.40 17.98 -11.97
C ASN A 182 6.51 16.99 -11.57
N GLN A 183 6.24 15.69 -11.73
CA GLN A 183 7.13 14.57 -11.35
C GLN A 183 7.42 14.45 -9.84
N ILE A 184 6.76 15.25 -9.00
CA ILE A 184 6.82 15.16 -7.54
C ILE A 184 5.73 14.21 -7.09
N LEU A 185 6.15 13.14 -6.41
CA LEU A 185 5.27 12.10 -5.88
C LEU A 185 4.97 12.37 -4.40
N GLN A 186 3.69 12.43 -4.05
CA GLN A 186 3.20 12.54 -2.69
C GLN A 186 2.21 11.42 -2.40
N ASP A 187 2.49 10.61 -1.39
CA ASP A 187 1.62 9.50 -0.99
C ASP A 187 1.01 9.74 0.39
N TYR A 188 -0.30 9.61 0.46
CA TYR A 188 -1.08 9.80 1.68
C TYR A 188 -1.91 8.54 1.91
N PHE A 189 -1.76 7.91 3.08
CA PHE A 189 -2.54 6.71 3.38
C PHE A 189 -2.98 6.66 4.83
N LEU A 190 -4.14 6.07 5.03
CA LEU A 190 -4.67 5.59 6.28
C LEU A 190 -4.20 4.14 6.48
N ASN A 191 -3.87 3.84 7.73
CA ASN A 191 -3.57 2.50 8.20
C ASN A 191 -4.47 2.18 9.39
N GLN A 192 -4.42 0.94 9.88
CA GLN A 192 -5.25 0.48 11.00
C GLN A 192 -5.34 1.43 12.22
N CYS A 193 -4.32 2.24 12.52
CA CYS A 193 -4.39 3.22 13.61
C CYS A 193 -5.33 4.39 13.32
N ASP A 194 -5.45 4.80 12.06
CA ASP A 194 -6.36 5.87 11.65
C ASP A 194 -7.84 5.44 11.73
N PHE A 195 -8.15 4.13 11.82
CA PHE A 195 -9.52 3.60 11.88
C PHE A 195 -10.00 3.27 13.30
N GLN A 196 -9.32 3.74 14.36
CA GLN A 196 -9.69 3.42 15.75
C GLN A 196 -10.93 4.18 16.26
N ASP A 197 -11.31 5.27 15.57
CA ASP A 197 -12.21 6.27 16.12
C ASP A 197 -13.68 6.16 15.64
N PHE A 198 -14.00 5.19 14.78
CA PHE A 198 -15.39 4.93 14.36
C PHE A 198 -15.83 3.51 14.72
N ILE A 199 -17.12 3.37 15.03
CA ILE A 199 -17.69 2.12 15.53
C ILE A 199 -18.86 1.74 14.64
N TYR A 200 -18.97 0.46 14.28
CA TYR A 200 -20.16 -0.04 13.61
C TYR A 200 -21.24 -0.35 14.64
N ASN A 201 -22.40 0.28 14.49
CA ASN A 201 -23.57 0.09 15.33
C ASN A 201 -24.51 -0.94 14.68
N VAL A 202 -24.60 -2.12 15.30
CA VAL A 202 -25.38 -3.25 14.81
C VAL A 202 -26.90 -2.98 14.87
N ASP A 203 -27.37 -2.15 15.81
CA ASP A 203 -28.80 -1.88 15.99
C ASP A 203 -29.33 -0.93 14.90
N THR A 204 -28.49 0.00 14.44
CA THR A 204 -28.85 0.97 13.40
C THR A 204 -28.34 0.61 12.01
N ASP A 205 -27.51 -0.42 11.89
CA ASP A 205 -26.82 -0.83 10.64
C ASP A 205 -26.01 0.32 10.01
N CYS A 206 -25.37 1.14 10.84
CA CYS A 206 -24.58 2.30 10.40
C CYS A 206 -23.23 2.36 11.13
N TYR A 207 -22.29 3.10 10.56
CA TYR A 207 -21.05 3.50 11.21
C TYR A 207 -21.23 4.83 11.93
N GLU A 208 -20.86 4.89 13.20
CA GLU A 208 -20.87 6.12 13.99
C GLU A 208 -19.45 6.72 14.02
N PHE A 209 -19.33 8.00 13.64
CA PHE A 209 -18.09 8.75 13.69
C PHE A 209 -18.38 10.22 14.03
N GLU A 210 -17.75 10.72 15.09
CA GLU A 210 -17.88 12.12 15.56
C GLU A 210 -19.32 12.59 15.81
N GLY A 211 -20.21 11.67 16.22
CA GLY A 211 -21.62 11.96 16.51
C GLY A 211 -22.55 11.95 15.29
N GLU A 212 -22.04 11.60 14.11
CA GLU A 212 -22.80 11.42 12.87
C GLU A 212 -22.84 9.94 12.47
N ASN A 213 -23.90 9.55 11.75
CA ASN A 213 -24.08 8.20 11.21
C ASN A 213 -23.78 8.16 9.70
N TYR A 214 -23.08 7.11 9.28
CA TYR A 214 -22.69 6.87 7.89
C TYR A 214 -23.11 5.46 7.47
N ASP A 215 -23.64 5.34 6.26
CA ASP A 215 -24.04 4.03 5.70
C ASP A 215 -22.80 3.19 5.33
N TYR A 216 -21.73 3.88 4.89
CA TYR A 216 -20.51 3.22 4.40
C TYR A 216 -19.28 3.72 5.15
N LYS A 217 -18.46 2.79 5.68
CA LYS A 217 -17.19 3.13 6.34
C LYS A 217 -16.27 3.93 5.42
N GLU A 218 -16.35 3.70 4.11
CA GLU A 218 -15.56 4.35 3.08
C GLU A 218 -15.75 5.87 3.08
N GLU A 219 -16.93 6.37 3.50
CA GLU A 219 -17.19 7.81 3.68
C GLU A 219 -16.32 8.39 4.79
N ILE A 220 -16.25 7.69 5.93
CA ILE A 220 -15.38 8.07 7.06
C ILE A 220 -13.90 7.99 6.64
N MET A 221 -13.52 6.97 5.88
CA MET A 221 -12.14 6.84 5.36
C MET A 221 -11.75 8.02 4.47
N ARG A 222 -12.65 8.50 3.61
CA ARG A 222 -12.41 9.69 2.79
C ARG A 222 -12.22 10.94 3.65
N ILE A 223 -13.07 11.14 4.66
CA ILE A 223 -12.94 12.27 5.61
C ILE A 223 -11.57 12.26 6.31
N LEU A 224 -11.17 11.11 6.84
CA LEU A 224 -9.90 10.95 7.55
C LEU A 224 -8.70 11.19 6.62
N LEU A 225 -8.75 10.67 5.40
CA LEU A 225 -7.68 10.86 4.41
C LEU A 225 -7.57 12.33 3.99
N ASP A 226 -8.67 13.00 3.73
CA ASP A 226 -8.70 14.42 3.37
C ASP A 226 -8.13 15.30 4.49
N ARG A 227 -8.45 15.00 5.75
CA ARG A 227 -7.83 15.67 6.91
C ARG A 227 -6.31 15.49 6.93
N LYS A 228 -5.84 14.26 6.66
CA LYS A 228 -4.40 13.94 6.61
C LYS A 228 -3.67 14.69 5.50
N ILE A 229 -4.28 14.78 4.32
CA ILE A 229 -3.78 15.55 3.18
C ILE A 229 -3.71 17.04 3.53
N ASN A 230 -4.80 17.61 4.06
CA ASN A 230 -4.89 19.03 4.37
C ASN A 230 -3.92 19.45 5.50
N ASN A 231 -3.77 18.63 6.54
CA ASN A 231 -2.81 18.88 7.62
C ASN A 231 -1.37 18.88 7.12
N ASN A 232 -1.03 18.03 6.13
CA ASN A 232 0.30 18.03 5.53
C ASN A 232 0.53 19.23 4.63
N LYS A 233 -0.47 19.68 3.86
CA LYS A 233 -0.37 20.92 3.06
C LYS A 233 -0.11 22.15 3.94
N GLN A 234 -0.75 22.24 5.10
CA GLN A 234 -0.54 23.35 6.04
C GLN A 234 0.86 23.36 6.70
N LYS A 235 1.54 22.22 6.79
CA LYS A 235 2.91 22.15 7.35
C LYS A 235 3.99 22.63 6.37
N ILE A 236 3.65 22.74 5.08
CA ILE A 236 4.59 23.07 4.00
C ILE A 236 4.41 24.53 3.54
N ALA A 237 3.29 25.18 3.89
CA ALA A 237 3.01 26.60 3.65
C ALA A 237 3.58 27.49 4.75
#